data_AF-A0A848Y4S3-F1
#
_entry.id   AF-A0A848Y4S3-F1
#
_cell.length_a   1.000
_cell.length_b   1.000
_cell.length_c   1.000
_cell.angle_alpha   90.00
_cell.angle_beta   90.00
_cell.angle_gamma   90.00
#
_symmetry.space_group_name_H-M   'P 1'
#
loop_
_entity.id
_entity.type
_entity.pdbx_description
1 polymer ?
#
loop_
_entity_poly.entity_id
_entity_poly.type
_entity_poly.pdbx_seq_one_letter_code
_entity_poly.pdbx_strand_id
1 'polypeptide(L)'
;MSDTHLHDDAHGHGGGHHILERDVLLRTFGGLVVLTVLTVGLAFAERADILPLGGLSVPVALAIAGAKATLVAAFFMGLKNDGGTNLLSFVGGVVFLAIFLIFTYLDTGFRDTFDEQSAVPVDILDAEERALLERQEQIAPLQEAQPLIVAPDTLLFPNAPTEPAP
;
A
#
# COMPACT_ATOMS: atom_id res chain seq x y z
N MET A 1 -32.75 -35.12 -74.57
CA MET A 1 -31.68 -34.11 -74.68
C MET A 1 -31.90 -33.14 -73.52
N SER A 2 -31.22 -33.32 -72.39
CA SER A 2 -29.94 -32.66 -72.04
C SER A 2 -30.16 -31.14 -72.01
N ASP A 3 -30.14 -30.44 -70.88
CA ASP A 3 -28.98 -30.34 -69.99
C ASP A 3 -29.32 -30.14 -68.51
N THR A 4 -28.62 -30.92 -67.69
CA THR A 4 -28.56 -30.85 -66.23
C THR A 4 -27.53 -29.78 -65.87
N HIS A 5 -27.95 -28.63 -65.37
CA HIS A 5 -27.03 -27.66 -64.75
C HIS A 5 -26.61 -28.16 -63.36
N LEU A 6 -25.64 -29.07 -63.33
CA LEU A 6 -24.77 -29.35 -62.20
C LEU A 6 -23.79 -28.18 -62.07
N HIS A 7 -24.02 -27.30 -61.09
CA HIS A 7 -22.93 -26.49 -60.54
C HIS A 7 -22.22 -27.34 -59.50
N ASP A 8 -21.17 -28.00 -59.98
CA ASP A 8 -20.12 -28.61 -59.17
C ASP A 8 -18.96 -27.60 -59.14
N ASP A 9 -19.02 -26.65 -58.20
CA ASP A 9 -17.88 -25.78 -57.87
C ASP A 9 -17.53 -25.98 -56.41
N ALA A 10 -16.92 -27.14 -56.17
CA ALA A 10 -16.05 -27.40 -55.05
C ALA A 10 -14.82 -26.47 -55.14
N HIS A 11 -14.92 -25.29 -54.53
CA HIS A 11 -13.77 -24.51 -54.13
C HIS A 11 -13.67 -24.50 -52.61
N GLY A 12 -12.98 -25.53 -52.12
CA GLY A 12 -12.36 -25.50 -50.81
C GLY A 12 -11.31 -24.40 -50.77
N HIS A 13 -11.52 -23.42 -49.91
CA HIS A 13 -10.43 -22.71 -49.25
C HIS A 13 -10.60 -22.91 -47.76
N GLY A 14 -9.88 -23.93 -47.27
CA GLY A 14 -9.79 -24.27 -45.86
C GLY A 14 -9.44 -23.07 -45.02
N GLY A 15 -10.03 -23.05 -43.83
CA GLY A 15 -9.97 -21.95 -42.88
C GLY A 15 -8.55 -21.40 -42.73
N GLY A 16 -8.45 -20.08 -42.87
CA GLY A 16 -7.27 -19.32 -42.47
C GLY A 16 -6.99 -19.59 -41.00
N HIS A 17 -6.15 -20.59 -40.75
CA HIS A 17 -5.52 -20.83 -39.46
C HIS A 17 -4.61 -19.63 -39.19
N HIS A 18 -5.16 -18.58 -38.58
CA HIS A 18 -4.40 -17.51 -37.93
C HIS A 18 -3.79 -18.10 -36.65
N ILE A 19 -3.03 -19.19 -36.79
CA ILE A 19 -2.17 -19.72 -35.76
C ILE A 19 -1.03 -18.72 -35.66
N LEU A 20 -0.93 -18.04 -34.53
CA LEU A 20 0.19 -17.19 -34.16
C LEU A 20 1.48 -17.88 -34.62
N GLU A 21 2.26 -17.20 -35.47
CA GLU A 21 3.51 -17.75 -36.00
C GLU A 21 4.34 -18.30 -34.84
N ARG A 22 4.81 -19.55 -34.99
CA ARG A 22 5.58 -20.25 -33.95
C ARG A 22 6.78 -19.42 -33.49
N ASP A 23 7.33 -18.61 -34.38
CA ASP A 23 8.43 -17.68 -34.12
C ASP A 23 8.06 -16.57 -33.13
N VAL A 24 6.83 -16.03 -33.19
CA VAL A 24 6.36 -15.03 -32.23
C VAL A 24 6.24 -15.65 -30.84
N LEU A 25 5.72 -16.87 -30.74
CA LEU A 25 5.62 -17.59 -29.48
C LEU A 25 7.01 -17.86 -28.87
N LEU A 26 7.95 -18.35 -29.67
CA LEU A 26 9.31 -18.65 -29.21
C LEU A 26 10.07 -17.39 -28.76
N ARG A 27 9.94 -16.28 -29.50
CA ARG A 27 10.54 -14.99 -29.12
C ARG A 27 9.94 -14.45 -27.82
N THR A 28 8.61 -14.48 -27.72
CA THR A 28 7.89 -14.00 -26.53
C THR A 28 8.24 -14.86 -25.32
N PHE A 29 8.27 -16.19 -25.47
CA PHE A 29 8.72 -17.13 -24.44
C PHE A 29 10.15 -16.84 -23.98
N GLY A 30 11.09 -16.67 -24.92
CA GLY A 30 12.47 -16.29 -24.60
C GLY A 30 12.55 -14.99 -23.81
N GLY A 31 11.81 -13.96 -24.22
CA GLY A 31 11.72 -12.69 -23.49
C GLY A 31 11.18 -12.84 -22.07
N LEU A 32 10.14 -13.65 -21.88
CA LEU A 32 9.57 -13.94 -20.56
C LEU A 32 10.55 -14.69 -19.66
N VAL A 33 11.29 -15.66 -20.20
CA VAL A 33 12.33 -16.38 -19.45
C VAL A 33 13.43 -15.41 -19.02
N VAL A 34 13.93 -14.57 -19.93
CA VAL A 34 14.98 -13.58 -19.60
C VAL A 34 14.52 -12.62 -18.52
N LEU A 35 13.32 -12.06 -18.64
CA LEU A 35 12.76 -11.18 -17.62
C LEU A 35 12.55 -11.91 -16.28
N THR A 36 12.25 -13.21 -16.30
CA THR A 36 12.11 -14.02 -15.08
C THR A 36 13.44 -14.26 -14.39
N VAL A 37 14.47 -14.60 -15.16
CA VAL A 37 15.84 -14.69 -14.66
C VAL A 37 16.28 -13.34 -14.09
N LEU A 38 15.94 -12.22 -14.72
CA LEU A 38 16.23 -10.88 -14.20
C LEU A 38 15.54 -10.60 -12.87
N THR A 39 14.25 -10.94 -12.71
CA THR A 39 13.56 -10.76 -11.42
C THR A 39 14.19 -11.61 -10.31
N VAL A 40 14.48 -12.87 -10.61
CA VAL A 40 15.11 -13.78 -9.66
C VAL A 40 16.53 -13.31 -9.33
N GLY A 41 17.29 -12.88 -10.33
CA GLY A 41 18.62 -12.30 -10.17
C GLY A 41 18.61 -11.03 -9.32
N LEU A 42 17.62 -10.15 -9.50
CA LEU A 42 17.43 -8.97 -8.67
C LEU A 42 17.19 -9.36 -7.20
N ALA A 43 16.29 -10.32 -6.95
CA ALA A 43 15.99 -10.81 -5.60
C ALA A 43 17.22 -11.47 -4.94
N PHE A 44 18.02 -12.22 -5.70
CA PHE A 44 19.28 -12.79 -5.20
C PHE A 44 20.33 -11.72 -4.93
N ALA A 45 20.48 -10.73 -5.82
CA ALA A 45 21.44 -9.64 -5.66
C ALA A 45 21.13 -8.76 -4.44
N GLU A 46 19.86 -8.50 -4.18
CA GLU A 46 19.40 -7.80 -2.98
C GLU A 46 19.66 -8.65 -1.72
N ARG A 47 19.29 -9.93 -1.74
CA ARG A 47 19.51 -10.84 -0.60
C ARG A 47 21.00 -11.05 -0.27
N ALA A 48 21.85 -11.00 -1.28
CA ALA A 48 23.31 -11.16 -1.13
C ALA A 48 24.03 -9.82 -0.84
N ASP A 49 23.30 -8.74 -0.57
CA ASP A 49 23.84 -7.39 -0.30
C ASP A 49 24.76 -6.83 -1.42
N ILE A 50 24.66 -7.39 -2.63
CA ILE A 50 25.45 -6.95 -3.80
C ILE A 50 24.86 -5.64 -4.35
N LEU A 51 23.53 -5.50 -4.27
CA LEU A 51 22.81 -4.31 -4.71
C LEU A 51 21.71 -3.95 -3.69
N PRO A 52 22.02 -3.15 -2.66
CA PRO A 52 21.05 -2.76 -1.64
C PRO A 52 20.11 -1.67 -2.20
N LEU A 53 18.93 -2.10 -2.65
CA LEU A 53 17.89 -1.22 -3.19
C LEU A 53 17.01 -0.62 -2.09
N GLY A 54 16.99 -1.21 -0.89
CA GLY A 54 16.18 -0.75 0.24
C GLY A 54 14.71 -0.56 -0.15
N GLY A 55 14.15 0.63 0.09
CA GLY A 55 12.76 0.95 -0.27
C GLY A 55 12.44 0.95 -1.77
N LEU A 56 13.45 0.92 -2.65
CA LEU A 56 13.27 0.85 -4.11
C LEU A 56 13.15 -0.59 -4.65
N SER A 57 13.34 -1.62 -3.82
CA SER A 57 13.27 -3.02 -4.26
C SER A 57 11.91 -3.37 -4.84
N VAL A 58 10.84 -3.04 -4.13
CA VAL A 58 9.46 -3.30 -4.56
C VAL A 58 9.12 -2.53 -5.85
N PRO A 59 9.33 -1.21 -5.96
CA PRO A 59 9.10 -0.47 -7.21
C PRO A 59 9.85 -1.05 -8.42
N VAL A 60 11.12 -1.42 -8.26
CA VAL A 60 11.94 -1.98 -9.35
C VAL A 60 11.44 -3.37 -9.74
N ALA A 61 11.13 -4.24 -8.75
CA ALA A 61 10.55 -5.54 -9.02
C ALA A 61 9.20 -5.43 -9.76
N LEU A 62 8.39 -4.45 -9.37
CA LEU A 62 7.11 -4.17 -10.02
C LEU A 62 7.28 -3.66 -11.45
N ALA A 63 8.30 -2.84 -11.72
CA ALA A 63 8.61 -2.38 -13.08
C ALA A 63 8.99 -3.54 -14.00
N ILE A 64 9.82 -4.48 -13.53
CA ILE A 64 10.18 -5.69 -14.29
C ILE A 64 8.95 -6.57 -14.51
N ALA A 65 8.11 -6.75 -13.48
CA ALA A 65 6.85 -7.48 -13.60
C ALA A 65 5.90 -6.81 -14.62
N GLY A 66 5.81 -5.47 -14.60
CA GLY A 66 5.06 -4.67 -15.56
C GLY A 66 5.55 -4.90 -16.99
N ALA A 67 6.87 -4.90 -17.22
CA ALA A 67 7.45 -5.18 -18.53
C ALA A 67 7.06 -6.58 -19.06
N LYS A 68 7.03 -7.61 -18.18
CA LYS A 68 6.51 -8.94 -18.54
C LYS A 68 5.04 -8.88 -18.93
N ALA A 69 4.22 -8.21 -18.13
CA ALA A 69 2.79 -8.07 -18.39
C ALA A 69 2.52 -7.34 -19.71
N THR A 70 3.27 -6.28 -20.03
CA THR A 70 3.16 -5.56 -21.31
C THR A 70 3.55 -6.45 -22.49
N LEU A 71 4.61 -7.25 -22.35
CA LEU A 71 5.04 -8.18 -23.39
C LEU A 71 3.98 -9.26 -23.64
N VAL A 72 3.37 -9.82 -22.58
CA VAL A 72 2.24 -10.75 -22.72
C VAL A 72 1.03 -10.05 -23.35
N ALA A 73 0.65 -8.87 -22.88
CA ALA A 73 -0.51 -8.15 -23.39
C ALA A 73 -0.34 -7.80 -24.88
N ALA A 74 0.83 -7.31 -25.28
CA ALA A 74 1.10 -6.93 -26.66
C ALA A 74 0.93 -8.09 -27.65
N PHE A 75 1.43 -9.29 -27.32
CA PHE A 75 1.48 -10.43 -28.24
C PHE A 75 0.36 -11.46 -28.03
N PHE A 76 -0.06 -11.73 -26.79
CA PHE A 76 -1.05 -12.77 -26.47
C PHE A 76 -2.47 -12.23 -26.25
N MET A 77 -2.63 -11.00 -25.72
CA MET A 77 -3.95 -10.36 -25.66
C MET A 77 -4.34 -9.67 -26.96
N GLY A 78 -3.48 -9.72 -27.98
CA GLY A 78 -3.76 -9.11 -29.27
C GLY A 78 -3.71 -7.58 -29.26
N LEU A 79 -3.14 -6.92 -28.25
CA LEU A 79 -3.04 -5.44 -28.21
C LEU A 79 -2.35 -4.87 -29.46
N LYS A 80 -1.37 -5.59 -29.99
CA LYS A 80 -0.65 -5.21 -31.22
C LYS A 80 -1.50 -5.40 -32.48
N ASN A 81 -2.46 -6.33 -32.45
CA ASN A 81 -3.16 -6.83 -33.63
C ASN A 81 -4.65 -6.46 -33.67
N ASP A 82 -5.20 -5.89 -32.60
CA ASP A 82 -6.63 -5.63 -32.42
C ASP A 82 -6.95 -4.12 -32.33
N GLY A 83 -8.22 -3.76 -32.54
CA GLY A 83 -8.70 -2.39 -32.69
C GLY A 83 -8.84 -1.63 -31.36
N GLY A 84 -7.73 -1.14 -30.79
CA GLY A 84 -7.63 -0.02 -29.84
C GLY A 84 -8.35 -0.10 -28.48
N THR A 85 -9.51 -0.74 -28.37
CA THR A 85 -10.31 -0.85 -27.15
C THR A 85 -9.59 -1.68 -26.09
N ASN A 86 -8.93 -2.76 -26.48
CA ASN A 86 -8.18 -3.59 -25.55
C ASN A 86 -6.96 -2.83 -24.98
N LEU A 87 -6.32 -1.98 -25.80
CA LEU A 87 -5.27 -1.07 -25.34
C LEU A 87 -5.81 -0.05 -24.33
N LEU A 88 -6.98 0.53 -24.59
CA LEU A 88 -7.60 1.49 -23.68
C LEU A 88 -7.92 0.85 -22.31
N SER A 89 -8.50 -0.34 -22.30
CA SER A 89 -8.77 -1.09 -21.05
C SER A 89 -7.48 -1.44 -20.32
N PHE A 90 -6.43 -1.87 -21.04
CA PHE A 90 -5.13 -2.19 -20.44
C PHE A 90 -4.47 -0.95 -19.82
N VAL A 91 -4.37 0.14 -20.57
CA VAL A 91 -3.76 1.40 -20.09
C VAL A 91 -4.58 1.97 -18.94
N GLY A 92 -5.91 1.99 -19.06
CA GLY A 92 -6.81 2.42 -17.98
C GLY A 92 -6.61 1.61 -16.71
N GLY A 93 -6.52 0.28 -16.82
CA GLY A 93 -6.23 -0.62 -15.70
C GLY A 93 -4.86 -0.36 -15.06
N VAL A 94 -3.81 -0.16 -15.87
CA VAL A 94 -2.45 0.14 -15.37
C VAL A 94 -2.40 1.49 -14.68
N VAL A 95 -3.04 2.52 -15.22
CA VAL A 95 -3.12 3.85 -14.58
C VAL A 95 -3.85 3.76 -13.24
N PHE A 96 -4.99 3.08 -13.20
CA PHE A 96 -5.76 2.92 -11.97
C PHE A 96 -4.99 2.11 -10.92
N LEU A 97 -4.31 1.05 -11.35
CA LEU A 97 -3.40 0.27 -10.49
C LEU A 97 -2.25 1.13 -9.95
N ALA A 98 -1.60 1.93 -10.80
CA ALA A 98 -0.50 2.79 -10.37
C ALA A 98 -0.96 3.81 -9.33
N ILE A 99 -2.11 4.46 -9.55
CA ILE A 99 -2.72 5.39 -8.59
C ILE A 99 -2.98 4.66 -7.26
N PHE A 100 -3.62 3.49 -7.31
CA PHE A 100 -3.91 2.69 -6.11
C PHE A 100 -2.65 2.33 -5.33
N LEU A 101 -1.58 1.91 -6.02
CA LEU A 101 -0.32 1.53 -5.38
C LEU A 101 0.42 2.72 -4.78
N ILE A 102 0.40 3.88 -5.45
CA ILE A 102 1.00 5.11 -4.90
C ILE A 102 0.27 5.50 -3.62
N PHE A 103 -1.05 5.53 -3.61
CA PHE A 103 -1.81 5.84 -2.40
C PHE A 103 -1.58 4.81 -1.29
N THR A 104 -1.50 3.52 -1.62
CA THR A 104 -1.19 2.46 -0.64
C THR A 104 0.21 2.63 -0.05
N TYR A 105 1.20 3.00 -0.87
CA TYR A 105 2.56 3.25 -0.43
C TYR A 105 2.63 4.48 0.48
N LEU A 106 1.93 5.57 0.14
CA LEU A 106 1.84 6.77 0.97
C LEU A 106 1.09 6.48 2.28
N ASP A 107 -0.04 5.78 2.23
CA ASP A 107 -0.81 5.38 3.42
C ASP A 107 0.08 4.61 4.39
N THR A 108 0.74 3.56 3.91
CA THR A 108 1.63 2.75 4.74
C THR A 108 2.83 3.55 5.25
N GLY A 109 3.41 4.41 4.41
CA GLY A 109 4.59 5.21 4.76
C GLY A 109 4.33 6.32 5.78
N PHE A 110 3.10 6.83 5.87
CA PHE A 110 2.74 7.92 6.78
C PHE A 110 1.81 7.50 7.93
N ARG A 111 1.34 6.25 7.95
CA ARG A 111 0.42 5.75 8.99
C ARG A 111 0.94 5.96 10.42
N ASP A 112 2.20 5.60 10.66
CA ASP A 112 2.77 5.61 12.01
C ASP A 112 3.20 7.02 12.46
N THR A 113 3.27 7.97 11.53
CA THR A 113 3.65 9.38 11.84
C THR A 113 2.56 10.12 12.62
N PHE A 114 1.31 9.66 12.57
CA PHE A 114 0.17 10.37 13.17
C PHE A 114 -0.39 9.69 14.43
N ASP A 115 0.19 8.57 14.88
CA ASP A 115 -0.29 7.81 16.04
C ASP A 115 -0.09 8.57 17.37
N GLU A 116 0.90 9.47 17.42
CA GLU A 116 1.25 10.26 18.62
C GLU A 116 0.17 11.31 18.99
N GLN A 117 -0.71 11.68 18.05
CA GLN A 117 -1.77 12.69 18.29
C GLN A 117 -3.15 12.10 18.63
N SER A 118 -3.36 10.78 18.48
CA SER A 118 -4.71 10.16 18.63
C SER A 118 -4.91 9.28 19.86
N ALA A 119 -3.93 9.09 20.75
CA ALA A 119 -3.99 8.02 21.74
C ALA A 119 -3.98 8.47 23.22
N VAL A 120 -4.72 9.53 23.56
CA VAL A 120 -5.60 9.37 24.74
C VAL A 120 -7.02 9.45 24.22
N PRO A 121 -7.65 8.30 23.94
CA PRO A 121 -9.00 8.31 23.43
C PRO A 121 -9.91 8.94 24.49
N VAL A 122 -10.90 9.72 24.03
CA VAL A 122 -11.72 10.61 24.88
C VAL A 122 -12.42 9.82 25.98
N ASP A 123 -12.72 8.55 25.74
CA ASP A 123 -13.28 7.62 26.73
C ASP A 123 -12.35 7.38 27.93
N ILE A 124 -11.04 7.36 27.72
CA ILE A 124 -10.03 7.20 28.79
C ILE A 124 -9.86 8.51 29.56
N LEU A 125 -9.85 9.66 28.87
CA LEU A 125 -9.81 10.98 29.52
C LEU A 125 -11.07 11.21 30.38
N ASP A 126 -12.25 10.92 29.84
CA ASP A 126 -13.52 11.06 30.56
C ASP A 126 -13.60 10.13 31.78
N ALA A 127 -13.04 8.91 31.68
CA ALA A 127 -12.98 7.96 32.79
C ALA A 127 -12.00 8.42 33.88
N GLU A 128 -10.86 8.99 33.49
CA GLU A 128 -9.86 9.54 34.40
C GLU A 128 -10.40 10.77 35.14
N GLU A 129 -11.04 11.70 34.43
CA GLU A 129 -11.67 12.87 35.05
C GLU A 129 -12.70 12.49 36.12
N ARG A 130 -13.58 11.51 35.83
CA ARG A 130 -14.58 11.04 36.81
C ARG A 130 -13.93 10.43 38.04
N ALA A 131 -12.90 9.61 37.87
CA ALA A 131 -12.15 9.03 38.98
C ALA A 131 -11.43 10.09 39.83
N LEU A 132 -10.96 11.17 39.21
CA LEU A 132 -10.34 12.31 39.90
C LEU A 132 -11.37 13.13 40.67
N LEU A 133 -12.56 13.38 40.08
CA LEU A 133 -13.65 14.08 40.76
C LEU A 133 -14.12 13.30 42.00
N GLU A 134 -14.28 11.98 41.88
CA GLU A 134 -14.63 11.12 43.01
C GLU A 134 -13.57 11.15 44.13
N ARG A 135 -12.28 11.17 43.77
CA ARG A 135 -11.19 11.34 44.74
C ARG A 135 -11.22 12.73 45.38
N GLN A 136 -11.46 13.77 44.60
CA GLN A 136 -11.56 15.13 45.12
C GLN A 136 -12.74 15.28 46.08
N GLU A 137 -13.90 14.68 45.79
CA GLU A 137 -15.07 14.70 46.68
C GLU A 137 -14.78 13.97 48.00
N GLN A 138 -14.06 12.85 47.96
CA GLN A 138 -13.64 12.11 49.16
C GLN A 138 -12.59 12.89 49.99
N ILE A 139 -11.74 13.69 49.34
CA ILE A 139 -10.68 14.46 49.99
C ILE A 139 -11.18 15.85 50.43
N ALA A 140 -12.22 16.40 49.80
CA ALA A 140 -12.83 17.69 50.12
C ALA A 140 -13.09 17.91 51.61
N PRO A 141 -13.71 16.98 52.38
CA PRO A 141 -13.92 17.18 53.82
C PRO A 141 -12.61 17.18 54.63
N LEU A 142 -11.56 16.50 54.16
CA LEU A 142 -10.23 16.50 54.77
C LEU A 142 -9.42 17.76 54.43
N GLN A 143 -9.69 18.35 53.28
CA GLN A 143 -9.02 19.53 52.76
C GLN A 143 -9.70 20.83 53.19
N GLU A 144 -11.00 20.82 53.48
CA GLU A 144 -11.71 21.91 54.16
C GLU A 144 -11.41 21.93 55.67
N ALA A 145 -11.15 20.77 56.29
CA ALA A 145 -10.78 20.67 57.70
C ALA A 145 -9.31 21.02 57.98
N GLN A 146 -8.45 21.00 56.96
CA GLN A 146 -7.07 21.47 57.05
C GLN A 146 -6.97 22.89 56.48
N PRO A 147 -6.41 23.86 57.22
CA PRO A 147 -6.22 25.19 56.67
C PRO A 147 -5.27 25.10 55.47
N LEU A 148 -5.73 25.55 54.29
CA LEU A 148 -4.93 25.62 53.05
C LEU A 148 -3.67 26.48 53.22
N ILE A 149 -3.66 27.36 54.23
CA ILE A 149 -2.47 28.00 54.76
C ILE A 149 -2.00 27.19 55.98
N VAL A 150 -1.20 26.15 55.74
CA VAL A 150 -0.42 25.53 56.81
C VAL A 150 0.72 26.50 57.15
N ALA A 151 0.95 26.76 58.43
CA ALA A 151 2.11 27.56 58.84
C ALA A 151 3.37 26.96 58.18
N PRO A 152 4.19 27.77 57.49
CA PRO A 152 5.32 27.26 56.74
C PRO A 152 6.23 26.45 57.66
N ASP A 153 6.58 25.24 57.25
CA ASP A 153 7.53 24.40 57.98
C ASP A 153 8.83 25.17 58.14
N THR A 154 9.07 25.64 59.36
CA THR A 154 10.21 26.52 59.68
C THR A 154 11.55 25.83 59.47
N LEU A 155 11.56 24.50 59.39
CA LEU A 155 12.72 23.70 59.01
C LEU A 155 13.05 23.76 57.51
N LEU A 156 12.03 23.95 56.67
CA LEU A 156 12.15 24.01 55.21
C LEU A 156 12.23 25.46 54.70
N PHE A 157 11.61 26.39 55.44
CA PHE A 157 11.62 27.82 55.17
C PHE A 157 12.11 28.59 56.41
N PRO A 158 13.43 28.62 56.66
CA PRO A 158 14.00 29.22 57.88
C PRO A 158 13.79 30.74 58.02
N ASN A 159 13.32 31.41 56.96
CA ASN A 159 13.02 32.85 56.96
C ASN A 159 11.52 33.17 56.92
N ALA A 160 10.65 32.18 57.12
CA ALA A 160 9.22 32.45 57.15
C ALA A 160 8.83 33.28 58.39
N PRO A 161 7.89 34.25 58.27
CA PRO A 161 7.44 35.04 59.40
C PRO A 161 6.81 34.13 60.44
N THR A 162 7.39 34.05 61.64
CA THR A 162 6.81 33.32 62.77
C THR A 162 5.61 34.09 63.29
N GLU A 163 4.45 33.44 63.38
CA GLU A 163 3.26 34.02 64.00
C GLU A 163 3.57 34.43 65.46
N PRO A 164 3.13 35.62 65.93
CA PRO A 164 3.36 36.01 67.32
C PRO A 164 2.51 35.13 68.26
N ALA A 165 3.17 34.52 69.25
CA ALA A 165 2.55 33.69 70.28
C ALA A 165 1.43 34.44 71.03
N PRO A 166 0.39 33.73 71.52
CA PRO A 166 -0.81 34.34 72.11
C PRO A 166 -0.55 35.15 73.39
#